data_AF-A0A2H9SZ37-F1
#
_entry.id   AF-A0A2H9SZ37-F1
#
_cell.length_a   1.000
_cell.length_b   1.000
_cell.length_c   1.000
_cell.angle_alpha   90.00
_cell.angle_beta   90.00
_cell.angle_gamma   90.00
#
_symmetry.space_group_name_H-M   'P 1'
#
loop_
_entity.id
_entity.type
_entity.pdbx_description
1 polymer ?
#
loop_
_entity_poly.entity_id
_entity_poly.type
_entity_poly.pdbx_seq_one_letter_code
_entity_poly.pdbx_strand_id
1 'polypeptide(L)'
;MPWHWIDLAIIFVIALSVITGLFRGFVKELIALCAWVAAIGLGFKYSSLLSPWLAAYIQDASVRTAIGFIIILFAVLLVGGVINALLSFILKRSGLGGTDRVLGMGFGFIRGVFIVALLMAAIKLTSLPYQQYEKDSKLYAKFDPVVTVIYGYLPGFVKQVKTVDNTDNIIDTAPVA
;
A
#
# COMPACT_ATOMS: atom_id res chain seq x y z
N MET A 1 -0.12 -32.67 3.81
CA MET A 1 -0.34 -31.38 4.48
C MET A 1 -1.54 -30.70 3.83
N PRO A 2 -2.66 -30.52 4.56
CA PRO A 2 -3.87 -29.87 4.06
C PRO A 2 -3.61 -28.39 3.79
N TRP A 3 -4.40 -27.78 2.89
CA TRP A 3 -4.32 -26.35 2.58
C TRP A 3 -4.75 -25.54 3.79
N HIS A 4 -3.93 -24.56 4.21
CA HIS A 4 -4.26 -23.69 5.32
C HIS A 4 -5.12 -22.51 4.85
N TRP A 5 -5.96 -21.95 5.72
CA TRP A 5 -6.84 -20.83 5.37
C TRP A 5 -6.06 -19.59 4.89
N ILE A 6 -4.80 -19.45 5.33
CA ILE A 6 -3.87 -18.40 4.89
C ILE A 6 -3.51 -18.56 3.42
N ASP A 7 -3.24 -19.78 2.95
CA ASP A 7 -2.96 -20.03 1.54
C ASP A 7 -4.16 -19.64 0.67
N LEU A 8 -5.39 -19.94 1.13
CA LEU A 8 -6.62 -19.56 0.44
C LEU A 8 -6.81 -18.04 0.42
N ALA A 9 -6.53 -17.33 1.52
CA ALA A 9 -6.60 -15.88 1.58
C ALA A 9 -5.60 -15.20 0.63
N ILE A 10 -4.35 -15.70 0.57
CA ILE A 10 -3.32 -15.20 -0.36
C ILE A 10 -3.78 -15.36 -1.81
N ILE A 11 -4.23 -16.57 -2.17
CA ILE A 11 -4.72 -16.85 -3.52
C ILE A 11 -5.92 -15.94 -3.85
N PHE A 12 -6.83 -15.75 -2.90
CA PHE A 12 -8.00 -14.90 -3.08
C PHE A 12 -7.63 -13.44 -3.35
N VAL A 13 -6.71 -12.86 -2.56
CA VAL A 13 -6.24 -11.47 -2.75
C VAL A 13 -5.55 -11.31 -4.10
N ILE A 14 -4.67 -12.24 -4.48
CA ILE A 14 -3.98 -12.18 -5.77
C ILE A 14 -4.98 -12.34 -6.92
N ALA A 15 -5.90 -13.30 -6.83
CA ALA A 15 -6.92 -13.52 -7.85
C ALA A 15 -7.81 -12.29 -8.03
N LEU A 16 -8.28 -11.68 -6.94
CA LEU A 16 -9.04 -10.42 -7.02
C LEU A 16 -8.21 -9.31 -7.69
N SER A 17 -6.94 -9.16 -7.33
CA SER A 17 -6.06 -8.16 -7.93
C SER A 17 -5.89 -8.39 -9.43
N VAL A 18 -5.65 -9.64 -9.87
CA VAL A 18 -5.56 -10.01 -11.29
C VAL A 18 -6.87 -9.73 -12.02
N ILE A 19 -8.01 -10.10 -11.45
CA ILE A 19 -9.34 -9.86 -12.03
C ILE A 19 -9.59 -8.35 -12.17
N THR A 20 -9.24 -7.57 -11.15
CA THR A 20 -9.39 -6.11 -11.21
C THR A 20 -8.50 -5.51 -12.29
N GLY A 21 -7.25 -5.98 -12.43
CA GLY A 21 -6.34 -5.55 -13.49
C GLY A 21 -6.83 -5.94 -14.89
N LEU A 22 -7.42 -7.13 -15.04
CA LEU A 22 -8.04 -7.58 -16.29
C LEU A 22 -9.21 -6.68 -16.69
N PHE A 23 -10.09 -6.31 -15.74
CA PHE A 23 -11.25 -5.48 -16.05
C PHE A 23 -10.90 -4.00 -16.26
N ARG A 24 -9.94 -3.49 -15.48
CA ARG A 24 -9.56 -2.07 -15.51
C ARG A 24 -8.60 -1.76 -16.65
N GLY A 25 -7.65 -2.66 -16.92
CA GLY A 25 -6.58 -2.49 -17.90
C GLY A 25 -5.32 -1.84 -17.31
N PHE A 26 -4.14 -2.21 -17.81
CA PHE A 26 -2.84 -1.76 -17.31
C PHE A 26 -2.70 -0.24 -17.33
N VAL A 27 -3.03 0.40 -18.46
CA VAL A 27 -2.84 1.84 -18.64
C VAL A 27 -3.62 2.63 -17.61
N LYS A 28 -4.84 2.18 -17.28
CA LYS A 28 -5.67 2.86 -16.27
C LYS A 28 -5.10 2.72 -14.89
N GLU A 29 -4.55 1.56 -14.56
CA GLU A 29 -3.88 1.35 -13.28
C GLU A 29 -2.59 2.16 -13.16
N LEU A 30 -1.81 2.24 -14.24
CA LEU A 30 -0.60 3.06 -14.29
C LEU A 30 -0.92 4.55 -14.09
N ILE A 31 -1.90 5.08 -14.81
CA ILE A 31 -2.33 6.48 -14.64
C ILE A 31 -2.84 6.75 -13.24
N ALA A 32 -3.64 5.84 -12.67
CA ALA A 32 -4.12 5.99 -11.31
C ALA A 32 -2.95 6.04 -10.31
N LEU A 33 -1.94 5.19 -10.49
CA LEU A 33 -0.75 5.16 -9.63
C LEU A 33 0.07 6.45 -9.78
N CYS A 34 0.32 6.89 -11.01
CA CYS A 34 0.98 8.17 -11.29
C CYS A 34 0.21 9.36 -10.68
N ALA A 35 -1.12 9.37 -10.79
CA ALA A 35 -1.96 10.41 -10.21
C ALA A 35 -1.86 10.43 -8.69
N TRP A 36 -1.84 9.26 -8.02
CA TRP A 36 -1.63 9.17 -6.58
C TRP A 36 -0.25 9.69 -6.15
N VAL A 37 0.82 9.28 -6.84
CA VAL A 37 2.19 9.74 -6.55
C VAL A 37 2.30 11.25 -6.75
N ALA A 38 1.76 11.77 -7.86
CA ALA A 38 1.72 13.19 -8.14
C ALA A 38 0.89 13.96 -7.09
N ALA A 39 -0.28 13.43 -6.70
CA ALA A 39 -1.16 14.06 -5.72
C ALA A 39 -0.47 14.18 -4.36
N ILE A 40 0.20 13.11 -3.90
CA ILE A 40 0.96 13.12 -2.65
C ILE A 40 2.17 14.07 -2.74
N GLY A 41 2.96 13.99 -3.81
CA GLY A 41 4.15 14.83 -3.99
C GLY A 41 3.81 16.32 -4.11
N LEU A 42 2.79 16.67 -4.90
CA LEU A 42 2.30 18.03 -5.02
C LEU A 42 1.63 18.50 -3.74
N GLY A 43 0.88 17.64 -3.05
CA GLY A 43 0.29 17.93 -1.75
C GLY A 43 1.36 18.32 -0.73
N PHE A 44 2.42 17.52 -0.58
CA PHE A 44 3.51 17.85 0.35
C PHE A 44 4.23 19.15 -0.05
N LYS A 45 4.46 19.37 -1.34
CA LYS A 45 5.19 20.55 -1.83
C LYS A 45 4.39 21.84 -1.72
N TYR A 46 3.08 21.80 -1.95
CA TYR A 46 2.25 22.99 -2.17
C TYR A 46 1.14 23.18 -1.13
N SER A 47 0.95 22.26 -0.18
CA SER A 47 -0.06 22.38 0.89
C SER A 47 0.01 23.70 1.66
N SER A 48 1.22 24.18 1.96
CA SER A 48 1.43 25.44 2.68
C SER A 48 1.02 26.69 1.91
N LEU A 49 0.95 26.65 0.57
CA LEU A 49 0.53 27.79 -0.25
C LEU A 49 -0.94 28.17 -0.02
N LEU A 50 -1.77 27.21 0.39
CA LEU A 50 -3.19 27.44 0.69
C LEU A 50 -3.40 27.98 2.11
N SER A 51 -2.38 27.93 2.98
CA SER A 51 -2.51 28.32 4.38
C SER A 51 -3.02 29.76 4.57
N PRO A 52 -2.56 30.78 3.84
CA PRO A 52 -3.09 32.15 3.96
C PRO A 52 -4.58 32.26 3.60
N TRP A 53 -5.04 31.46 2.64
CA TRP A 53 -6.43 31.47 2.17
C TRP A 53 -7.38 30.85 3.18
N LEU A 54 -6.88 29.88 3.96
CA LEU A 54 -7.63 29.22 5.03
C LEU A 54 -7.53 29.97 6.37
N ALA A 55 -6.70 31.01 6.46
CA ALA A 55 -6.46 31.74 7.71
C ALA A 55 -7.71 32.41 8.29
N ALA A 56 -8.66 32.78 7.43
CA ALA A 56 -9.92 33.36 7.85
C ALA A 56 -10.87 32.34 8.52
N TYR A 57 -10.66 31.04 8.29
CA TYR A 57 -11.56 29.98 8.76
C TYR A 57 -10.93 29.11 9.85
N ILE A 58 -9.60 28.98 9.87
CA ILE A 58 -8.88 28.04 10.74
C ILE A 58 -7.66 28.74 11.33
N GLN A 59 -7.57 28.74 12.66
CA GLN A 59 -6.50 29.41 13.40
C GLN A 59 -5.22 28.58 13.43
N ASP A 60 -5.33 27.25 13.56
CA ASP A 60 -4.19 26.35 13.67
C ASP A 60 -3.46 26.16 12.32
N ALA A 61 -2.17 26.49 12.29
CA ALA A 61 -1.34 26.41 11.09
C ALA A 61 -1.11 24.97 10.59
N SER A 62 -1.04 24.00 11.49
CA SER A 62 -0.88 22.58 11.16
C SER A 62 -2.16 22.05 10.50
N VAL A 63 -3.32 22.41 11.06
CA VAL A 63 -4.63 22.01 10.51
C VAL A 63 -4.86 22.63 9.13
N ARG A 64 -4.49 23.91 8.93
CA ARG A 64 -4.56 24.56 7.60
C ARG A 64 -3.72 23.84 6.56
N THR A 65 -2.48 23.49 6.91
CA THR A 65 -1.57 22.77 6.01
C THR A 65 -2.12 21.38 5.67
N ALA A 66 -2.67 20.67 6.66
CA ALA A 66 -3.30 19.37 6.44
C ALA A 66 -4.50 19.46 5.48
N ILE A 67 -5.35 20.47 5.63
CA ILE A 67 -6.49 20.69 4.72
C ILE A 67 -6.01 21.13 3.34
N GLY A 68 -4.97 21.97 3.25
CA GLY A 68 -4.34 22.33 1.98
C GLY A 68 -3.81 21.11 1.24
N PHE A 69 -3.17 20.17 1.96
CA PHE A 69 -2.75 18.88 1.40
C PHE A 69 -3.94 18.10 0.84
N ILE A 70 -5.03 17.98 1.62
CA ILE A 70 -6.26 17.27 1.20
C ILE A 70 -6.85 17.91 -0.07
N ILE A 71 -6.98 19.23 -0.11
CA ILE A 71 -7.53 19.95 -1.28
C ILE A 71 -6.70 19.67 -2.52
N ILE A 72 -5.37 19.80 -2.44
CA ILE A 72 -4.49 19.54 -3.58
C ILE A 72 -4.55 18.08 -4.00
N LEU A 73 -4.55 17.16 -3.03
CA LEU A 73 -4.65 15.73 -3.30
C LEU A 73 -5.93 15.42 -4.09
N PHE A 74 -7.09 15.90 -3.64
CA PHE A 74 -8.35 15.70 -4.36
C PHE A 74 -8.35 16.38 -5.73
N ALA A 75 -7.82 17.59 -5.85
CA ALA A 75 -7.74 18.29 -7.12
C ALA A 75 -6.91 17.51 -8.16
N VAL A 76 -5.73 17.02 -7.77
CA VAL A 76 -4.85 16.23 -8.64
C VAL A 76 -5.49 14.88 -8.99
N LEU A 77 -6.11 14.19 -8.03
CA LEU A 77 -6.80 12.94 -8.29
C LEU A 77 -8.00 13.12 -9.24
N LEU A 78 -8.73 14.23 -9.14
CA LEU A 78 -9.84 14.55 -10.04
C LEU A 78 -9.31 14.75 -11.47
N VAL A 79 -8.25 15.55 -11.64
CA VAL A 79 -7.59 15.74 -12.95
C VAL A 79 -7.07 14.40 -13.50
N GLY A 80 -6.39 13.60 -12.67
CA GLY A 80 -5.93 12.26 -13.03
C GLY A 80 -7.06 11.34 -13.46
N GLY A 81 -8.22 11.41 -12.80
CA GLY A 81 -9.44 10.69 -13.16
C GLY A 81 -9.98 11.09 -14.54
N VAL A 82 -9.99 12.38 -14.86
CA VAL A 82 -10.37 12.90 -16.19
C VAL A 82 -9.40 12.39 -17.26
N ILE A 83 -8.09 12.49 -17.04
CA ILE A 83 -7.07 11.98 -17.96
C ILE A 83 -7.27 10.47 -18.18
N ASN A 84 -7.52 9.72 -17.12
CA ASN A 84 -7.77 8.28 -17.21
C ASN A 84 -9.03 7.96 -18.04
N ALA A 85 -10.10 8.74 -17.88
CA ALA A 85 -11.33 8.57 -18.67
C ALA A 85 -11.08 8.85 -20.16
N LEU A 86 -10.35 9.92 -20.49
CA LEU A 86 -9.97 10.26 -21.85
C LEU A 86 -9.11 9.15 -22.49
N LEU A 87 -8.10 8.67 -21.76
CA LEU A 87 -7.24 7.63 -22.30
C LEU A 87 -7.98 6.31 -22.47
N SER A 88 -8.95 6.01 -21.58
CA SER A 88 -9.84 4.87 -21.77
C SER A 88 -10.69 4.99 -23.03
N PHE A 89 -11.07 6.20 -23.46
CA PHE A 89 -11.80 6.39 -24.71
C PHE A 89 -10.91 6.14 -25.92
N ILE A 90 -9.67 6.63 -25.88
CA ILE A 90 -8.66 6.44 -26.93
C ILE A 90 -8.34 4.96 -27.11
N LEU A 91 -8.03 4.24 -26.02
CA LEU A 91 -7.68 2.81 -26.08
C LEU A 91 -8.80 1.93 -26.65
N LYS A 92 -10.06 2.27 -26.37
CA LYS A 92 -11.23 1.59 -26.94
C LYS A 92 -11.32 1.79 -28.45
N ARG A 93 -10.96 2.98 -28.96
CA ARG A 93 -10.99 3.31 -30.39
C ARG A 93 -9.80 2.73 -31.15
N SER A 94 -8.63 2.63 -30.52
CA SER A 94 -7.43 2.06 -31.14
C SER A 94 -7.46 0.54 -31.31
N GLY A 95 -8.48 -0.17 -30.81
CA GLY A 95 -8.53 -1.63 -30.83
C GLY A 95 -7.56 -2.34 -29.87
N LEU A 96 -6.68 -1.58 -29.20
CA LEU A 96 -5.66 -2.09 -28.26
C LEU A 96 -6.22 -2.48 -26.88
N GLY A 97 -7.53 -2.32 -26.66
CA GLY A 97 -8.15 -2.66 -25.38
C GLY A 97 -7.96 -4.12 -24.95
N GLY A 98 -7.77 -5.06 -25.88
CA GLY A 98 -7.46 -6.45 -25.54
C GLY A 98 -6.07 -6.60 -24.90
N THR A 99 -5.04 -6.06 -25.55
CA THR A 99 -3.66 -6.10 -25.06
C THR A 99 -3.50 -5.36 -23.73
N ASP A 100 -4.16 -4.20 -23.58
CA ASP A 100 -4.17 -3.42 -22.33
C ASP A 100 -4.71 -4.23 -21.14
N ARG A 101 -5.75 -5.04 -21.36
CA ARG A 101 -6.31 -5.92 -20.32
C ARG A 101 -5.39 -7.09 -19.97
N VAL A 102 -4.69 -7.66 -20.96
CA VAL A 102 -3.72 -8.74 -20.70
C VAL A 102 -2.53 -8.22 -19.91
N LEU A 103 -2.00 -7.05 -20.26
CA LEU A 103 -0.98 -6.38 -19.45
C LEU A 103 -1.52 -6.05 -18.06
N GLY A 104 -2.80 -5.68 -17.96
CA GLY A 104 -3.50 -5.43 -16.70
C GLY A 104 -3.54 -6.66 -15.80
N MET A 105 -3.68 -7.88 -16.35
CA MET A 105 -3.56 -9.11 -15.55
C MET A 105 -2.18 -9.25 -14.93
N GLY A 106 -1.12 -9.02 -15.70
CA GLY A 106 0.26 -9.12 -15.22
C GLY A 106 0.56 -8.08 -14.15
N PHE A 107 0.13 -6.83 -14.36
CA PHE A 107 0.26 -5.78 -13.35
C PHE A 107 -0.57 -6.09 -12.09
N GLY A 108 -1.82 -6.54 -12.26
CA GLY A 108 -2.68 -6.98 -11.17
C GLY A 108 -2.07 -8.13 -10.36
N PHE A 109 -1.36 -9.05 -11.00
CA PHE A 109 -0.61 -10.11 -10.31
C PHE A 109 0.52 -9.52 -9.45
N ILE A 110 1.38 -8.69 -10.03
CA ILE A 110 2.49 -8.04 -9.32
C ILE A 110 1.96 -7.23 -8.13
N ARG A 111 0.89 -6.46 -8.35
CA ARG A 111 0.21 -5.69 -7.30
C ARG A 111 -0.37 -6.58 -6.21
N GLY A 112 -0.99 -7.71 -6.57
CA GLY A 112 -1.54 -8.67 -5.62
C GLY A 112 -0.46 -9.26 -4.73
N VAL A 113 0.66 -9.68 -5.33
CA VAL A 113 1.87 -10.14 -4.62
C VAL A 113 2.39 -9.05 -3.68
N PHE A 114 2.49 -7.81 -4.16
CA PHE A 114 2.95 -6.69 -3.34
C PHE A 114 2.02 -6.42 -2.13
N ILE A 115 0.70 -6.44 -2.34
CA ILE A 115 -0.28 -6.26 -1.25
C ILE A 115 -0.16 -7.38 -0.21
N VAL A 116 -0.05 -8.63 -0.65
CA VAL A 116 0.14 -9.78 0.26
C VAL A 116 1.43 -9.63 1.06
N ALA A 117 2.54 -9.27 0.40
CA ALA A 117 3.81 -9.05 1.07
C ALA A 117 3.73 -7.93 2.11
N LEU A 118 3.02 -6.84 1.81
CA LEU A 118 2.78 -5.75 2.76
C LEU A 118 1.94 -6.21 3.96
N LEU A 119 0.87 -6.99 3.73
CA LEU A 119 0.03 -7.55 4.81
C LEU A 119 0.83 -8.49 5.71
N MET A 120 1.65 -9.35 5.12
CA MET A 120 2.55 -10.24 5.84
C MET A 120 3.58 -9.47 6.67
N ALA A 121 4.16 -8.41 6.09
CA ALA A 121 5.06 -7.53 6.82
C ALA A 121 4.34 -6.81 7.98
N ALA A 122 3.12 -6.33 7.77
CA ALA A 122 2.33 -5.74 8.84
C ALA A 122 2.04 -6.76 9.97
N ILE A 123 1.71 -8.00 9.63
CA ILE A 123 1.47 -9.08 10.61
C ILE A 123 2.75 -9.37 11.41
N LYS A 124 3.91 -9.47 10.76
CA LYS A 124 5.20 -9.66 11.44
C LYS A 124 5.57 -8.48 12.37
N LEU A 125 5.05 -7.26 12.13
CA LEU A 125 5.23 -6.10 13.03
C LEU A 125 4.27 -6.11 14.23
N THR A 126 3.21 -6.91 14.18
CA THR A 126 2.25 -7.08 15.29
C THR A 126 2.61 -8.31 16.13
N SER A 127 2.22 -8.34 17.41
CA SER A 127 2.48 -9.46 18.34
C SER A 127 1.72 -10.77 18.03
N LEU A 128 1.31 -10.99 16.78
CA LEU A 128 0.65 -12.21 16.35
C LEU A 128 1.68 -13.35 16.26
N PRO A 129 1.33 -14.61 16.63
CA PRO A 129 2.23 -15.76 16.62
C PRO A 129 2.58 -16.19 15.18
N TYR A 130 3.46 -15.40 14.58
CA TYR A 130 3.81 -15.46 13.17
C TYR A 130 4.59 -16.74 12.79
N GLN A 131 5.45 -17.22 13.68
CA GLN A 131 6.28 -18.42 13.50
C GLN A 131 5.46 -19.72 13.32
N GLN A 132 4.22 -19.75 13.80
CA GLN A 132 3.35 -20.92 13.65
C GLN A 132 2.79 -20.99 12.21
N TYR A 133 2.49 -19.84 11.61
CA TYR A 133 1.97 -19.76 10.23
C TYR A 133 3.04 -20.01 9.16
N GLU A 134 4.30 -19.67 9.46
CA GLU A 134 5.44 -19.89 8.58
C GLU A 134 5.75 -21.38 8.38
N LYS A 135 5.49 -22.21 9.41
CA LYS A 135 5.66 -23.67 9.33
C LYS A 135 4.54 -24.40 8.60
N ASP A 136 3.31 -23.86 8.67
CA ASP A 136 2.12 -24.55 8.16
C ASP A 136 1.73 -24.13 6.73
N SER A 137 2.15 -22.97 6.23
CA SER A 137 1.73 -22.44 4.93
C SER A 137 2.83 -22.47 3.86
N LYS A 138 2.53 -23.13 2.73
CA LYS A 138 3.47 -23.32 1.61
C LYS A 138 3.76 -22.03 0.84
N LEU A 139 2.75 -21.16 0.72
CA LEU A 139 2.89 -19.88 0.05
C LEU A 139 3.61 -18.88 0.94
N TYR A 140 3.38 -18.94 2.25
CA TYR A 140 4.02 -18.07 3.21
C TYR A 140 5.56 -18.07 3.05
N ALA A 141 6.19 -19.26 3.04
CA ALA A 141 7.64 -19.39 2.91
C ALA A 141 8.21 -18.80 1.60
N LYS A 142 7.43 -18.78 0.51
CA LYS A 142 7.87 -18.20 -0.77
C LYS A 142 7.86 -16.66 -0.78
N PHE A 143 7.04 -16.05 0.08
CA PHE A 143 6.96 -14.60 0.22
C PHE A 143 8.02 -14.04 1.16
N ASP A 144 8.65 -14.87 1.99
CA ASP A 144 9.67 -14.45 2.95
C ASP A 144 10.84 -13.61 2.37
N PRO A 145 11.43 -13.91 1.20
CA PRO A 145 12.45 -13.04 0.60
C PRO A 145 11.90 -11.66 0.24
N VAL A 146 10.66 -11.57 -0.27
CA VAL A 146 10.02 -10.28 -0.61
C VAL A 146 9.71 -9.49 0.66
N VAL A 147 9.22 -10.17 1.69
CA VAL A 147 8.94 -9.57 3.00
C VAL A 147 10.23 -9.04 3.62
N THR A 148 11.33 -9.80 3.58
CA THR A 148 12.63 -9.40 4.13
C THR A 148 13.19 -8.15 3.43
N VAL A 149 13.01 -8.04 2.10
CA VAL A 149 13.36 -6.82 1.37
C VAL A 149 12.56 -5.62 1.89
N ILE A 150 11.25 -5.77 2.08
CA ILE A 150 10.40 -4.70 2.65
C ILE A 150 10.88 -4.31 4.05
N TYR A 151 11.23 -5.29 4.89
CA TYR A 151 11.81 -5.06 6.23
C TYR A 151 13.13 -4.30 6.20
N GLY A 152 13.99 -4.56 5.21
CA GLY A 152 15.25 -3.84 5.02
C GLY A 152 15.07 -2.33 4.81
N TYR A 153 13.93 -1.91 4.26
CA TYR A 153 13.55 -0.50 4.10
C TYR A 153 12.83 0.10 5.32
N LEU A 154 12.55 -0.70 6.37
CA LEU A 154 11.86 -0.32 7.61
C LEU A 154 12.79 -0.22 8.87
N PRO A 155 14.08 0.18 8.80
CA PRO A 155 15.01 0.02 9.92
C PRO A 155 14.67 0.86 11.16
N GLY A 156 13.85 1.90 11.05
CA GLY A 156 13.45 2.76 12.18
C GLY A 156 12.40 2.14 13.11
N PHE A 157 11.41 1.43 12.55
CA PHE A 157 10.26 0.92 13.30
C PHE A 157 10.57 -0.39 14.05
N VAL A 158 11.40 -1.26 13.44
CA VAL A 158 11.80 -2.56 14.00
C VAL A 158 12.66 -2.41 15.26
N LYS A 159 13.51 -1.37 15.31
CA LYS A 159 14.37 -1.12 16.47
C LYS A 159 13.57 -0.82 17.74
N GLN A 160 12.45 -0.10 17.62
CA GLN A 160 11.62 0.27 18.77
C GLN A 160 10.86 -0.92 19.36
N VAL A 161 10.35 -1.82 18.52
CA VAL A 161 9.63 -3.02 18.97
C VAL A 161 10.58 -3.98 19.70
N LYS A 162 11.80 -4.17 19.19
CA LYS A 162 12.82 -5.00 19.88
C LYS A 162 13.27 -4.45 21.24
N THR A 163 13.24 -3.14 21.44
CA THR A 163 13.63 -2.54 22.73
C THR A 163 12.57 -2.69 23.82
N VAL A 164 11.28 -2.70 23.47
CA VAL A 164 10.19 -2.87 24.45
C VAL A 164 10.14 -4.31 24.95
N ASP A 165 10.20 -5.29 24.04
CA ASP A 165 10.21 -6.72 24.36
C ASP A 165 11.42 -7.14 25.24
N ASN A 166 12.59 -6.50 25.03
CA ASN A 166 13.78 -6.75 25.86
C ASN A 166 13.63 -6.13 27.26
N THR A 167 12.96 -4.99 27.39
CA THR A 167 12.76 -4.34 28.69
C THR A 167 11.84 -5.17 29.58
N ASP A 168 10.79 -5.77 29.03
CA ASP A 168 9.81 -6.60 29.77
C ASP A 168 10.45 -7.88 30.34
N ASN A 169 11.41 -8.50 29.64
CA ASN A 169 12.18 -9.66 30.12
C ASN A 169 13.16 -9.33 31.28
N ILE A 170 13.59 -8.06 31.41
CA ILE A 170 14.50 -7.64 32.49
C ILE A 170 13.72 -7.37 33.78
N ILE A 171 12.45 -6.96 33.67
CA ILE A 171 11.59 -6.69 34.84
C ILE A 171 11.05 -7.99 35.46
N ASP A 172 10.85 -9.04 34.67
CA ASP A 172 10.42 -10.37 35.13
C ASP A 172 11.57 -11.21 35.74
N THR A 173 12.83 -10.78 35.56
CA THR A 173 14.02 -11.44 36.12
C THR A 173 14.63 -10.69 37.31
N ALA A 174 14.10 -9.52 37.68
CA ALA A 174 14.51 -8.82 38.89
C ALA A 174 13.85 -9.48 40.12
N PRO A 175 14.62 -9.97 41.12
CA PRO A 175 14.04 -10.49 42.34
C PRO A 175 13.26 -9.35 43.02
N VAL A 176 11.97 -9.58 43.26
CA VAL A 176 11.13 -8.71 44.08
C VAL A 176 11.72 -8.74 45.49
N ALA A 177 12.47 -7.70 45.84
CA ALA A 177 13.10 -7.53 47.14
C ALA A 177 12.09 -7.07 48.20
#